data_AF-A0A1I7YA09-F1
#
_entry.id   AF-A0A1I7YA09-F1
#
_cell.length_a   1.000
_cell.length_b   1.000
_cell.length_c   1.000
_cell.angle_alpha   90.00
_cell.angle_beta   90.00
_cell.angle_gamma   90.00
#
_symmetry.space_group_name_H-M   'P 1'
#
loop_
_entity.id
_entity.type
_entity.pdbx_description
1 polymer ?
#
loop_
_entity_poly.entity_id
_entity_poly.type
_entity_poly.pdbx_seq_one_letter_code
_entity_poly.pdbx_strand_id
1 'polypeptide(L)'
;MPVGFRSNTILFKFTKSKVINAENAQIKFAKVVTQCGGSPGDIENVETTSEILTVTFRSEESASKVLKTFQDKKIRDELSAEFKACRIFYDLPEHLQKKRNALFAEIHKEKANDYKYVDEFHLSIKTKPGMSASHKTSSRKSLYHTETQVPQGERDKSIRSVKIKAEPRISTRAVPQEDSQTYDKRPSFAIYYEEQLHVKYDHMSFAQFTKEVFGFYATNIELEQRLSDGFKVFLKPKSRTTVEKLLAHLGKSSFIYYYTDYAPKYRHMGFDEFMAELFGVYAKDIKMDVRFDNGFNVSLKPTATTSIEKLLMCLPKDVDIAVVVSL
;
A
#
# COMPACT_ATOMS: atom_id res chain seq x y z
N MET A 1 17.75 -18.25 -27.25
CA MET A 1 16.58 -17.38 -27.00
C MET A 1 16.67 -16.18 -27.93
N PRO A 2 15.55 -15.64 -28.45
CA PRO A 2 15.60 -14.45 -29.31
C PRO A 2 16.24 -13.29 -28.55
N VAL A 3 16.99 -12.44 -29.25
CA VAL A 3 17.61 -11.23 -28.70
C VAL A 3 16.51 -10.21 -28.42
N GLY A 4 15.80 -10.41 -27.30
CA GLY A 4 14.86 -9.43 -26.78
C GLY A 4 15.60 -8.18 -26.29
N PHE A 5 14.92 -7.05 -26.27
CA PHE A 5 15.44 -5.84 -25.65
C PHE A 5 15.63 -6.12 -24.16
N ARG A 6 16.88 -6.21 -23.74
CA ARG A 6 17.29 -6.49 -22.37
C ARG A 6 17.18 -5.21 -21.57
N SER A 7 16.13 -5.12 -20.75
CA SER A 7 15.93 -4.04 -19.81
C SER A 7 15.41 -4.64 -18.51
N ASN A 8 16.07 -4.29 -17.40
CA ASN A 8 15.56 -4.57 -16.07
C ASN A 8 14.56 -3.50 -15.60
N THR A 9 14.28 -2.48 -16.41
CA THR A 9 13.37 -1.38 -16.08
C THR A 9 12.07 -1.50 -16.87
N ILE A 10 10.94 -1.48 -16.15
CA ILE A 10 9.60 -1.45 -16.72
C ILE A 10 8.83 -0.23 -16.22
N LEU A 11 7.96 0.26 -17.09
CA LEU A 11 7.11 1.42 -16.88
C LEU A 11 5.66 0.94 -16.73
N PHE A 12 5.08 1.17 -15.56
CA PHE A 12 3.67 0.93 -15.28
C PHE A 12 2.88 2.22 -15.41
N LYS A 13 2.24 2.38 -16.57
CA LYS A 13 1.42 3.54 -16.91
C LYS A 13 -0.02 3.33 -16.48
N PHE A 14 -0.53 4.21 -15.62
CA PHE A 14 -1.87 4.14 -15.05
C PHE A 14 -2.77 5.34 -15.36
N THR A 15 -2.36 6.22 -16.28
CA THR A 15 -3.13 7.37 -16.81
C THR A 15 -4.64 7.16 -17.05
N LYS A 16 -5.04 5.97 -17.51
CA LYS A 16 -6.44 5.66 -17.83
C LYS A 16 -7.20 4.99 -16.67
N SER A 17 -6.52 4.69 -15.57
CA SER A 17 -7.15 4.10 -14.40
C SER A 17 -7.81 5.17 -13.55
N LYS A 18 -9.05 4.90 -13.12
CA LYS A 18 -9.76 5.75 -12.15
C LYS A 18 -9.43 5.37 -10.69
N VAL A 19 -8.79 4.22 -10.49
CA VAL A 19 -8.56 3.61 -9.17
C VAL A 19 -7.09 3.70 -8.77
N ILE A 20 -6.18 3.76 -9.75
CA ILE A 20 -4.74 3.83 -9.53
C ILE A 20 -4.27 5.25 -9.78
N ASN A 21 -3.59 5.83 -8.79
CA ASN A 21 -3.02 7.17 -8.81
C ASN A 21 -1.59 7.13 -8.25
N ALA A 22 -0.88 8.27 -8.28
CA ALA A 22 0.51 8.32 -7.80
C ALA A 22 0.69 7.94 -6.31
N GLU A 23 -0.34 8.02 -5.49
CA GLU A 23 -0.28 7.70 -4.06
C GLU A 23 -0.33 6.20 -3.79
N ASN A 24 -1.06 5.46 -4.63
CA ASN A 24 -1.25 4.02 -4.47
C ASN A 24 -0.58 3.17 -5.56
N ALA A 25 0.02 3.78 -6.59
CA ALA A 25 0.60 3.10 -7.75
C ALA A 25 1.61 2.02 -7.35
N GLN A 26 2.50 2.30 -6.40
CA GLN A 26 3.51 1.35 -5.95
C GLN A 26 2.90 0.14 -5.23
N ILE A 27 1.93 0.36 -4.32
CA ILE A 27 1.22 -0.73 -3.61
C ILE A 27 0.46 -1.59 -4.63
N LYS A 28 -0.21 -0.94 -5.59
CA LYS A 28 -0.95 -1.60 -6.66
C LYS A 28 -0.03 -2.38 -7.58
N PHE A 29 1.15 -1.84 -7.88
CA PHE A 29 2.15 -2.52 -8.69
C PHE A 29 2.78 -3.72 -7.98
N ALA A 30 3.05 -3.65 -6.67
CA ALA A 30 3.51 -4.80 -5.90
C ALA A 30 2.51 -5.97 -5.95
N LYS A 31 1.19 -5.67 -5.95
CA LYS A 31 0.14 -6.68 -6.21
C LYS A 31 0.26 -7.26 -7.60
N VAL A 32 0.50 -6.44 -8.63
CA VAL A 32 0.73 -6.92 -10.00
C VAL A 32 1.94 -7.86 -10.07
N VAL A 33 3.06 -7.49 -9.45
CA VAL A 33 4.28 -8.32 -9.41
C VAL A 33 3.98 -9.69 -8.81
N THR A 34 3.29 -9.72 -7.67
CA THR A 34 2.87 -10.96 -7.00
C THR A 34 1.93 -11.77 -7.89
N GLN A 35 0.92 -11.13 -8.50
CA GLN A 35 -0.02 -11.78 -9.42
C GLN A 35 0.67 -12.34 -10.68
N CYS A 36 1.80 -11.76 -11.08
CA CYS A 36 2.61 -12.21 -12.21
C CYS A 36 3.69 -13.22 -11.82
N GLY A 37 3.67 -13.72 -10.57
CA GLY A 37 4.61 -14.72 -10.07
C GLY A 37 6.03 -14.19 -9.84
N GLY A 38 6.21 -12.86 -9.77
CA GLY A 38 7.45 -12.23 -9.32
C GLY A 38 7.45 -11.96 -7.82
N SER A 39 8.59 -11.57 -7.27
CA SER A 39 8.71 -11.12 -5.88
C SER A 39 8.83 -9.60 -5.81
N PRO A 40 8.11 -8.90 -4.91
CA PRO A 40 8.41 -7.50 -4.62
C PRO A 40 9.85 -7.26 -4.16
N GLY A 41 10.53 -8.27 -3.59
CA GLY A 41 11.95 -8.20 -3.23
C GLY A 41 12.90 -8.15 -4.43
N ASP A 42 12.44 -8.54 -5.63
CA ASP A 42 13.20 -8.43 -6.87
C ASP A 42 13.25 -6.99 -7.39
N ILE A 43 12.48 -6.07 -6.80
CA ILE A 43 12.48 -4.66 -7.14
C ILE A 43 13.68 -3.98 -6.47
N GLU A 44 14.48 -3.31 -7.26
CA GLU A 44 15.64 -2.53 -6.82
C GLU A 44 15.29 -1.07 -6.57
N ASN A 45 14.61 -0.44 -7.53
CA ASN A 45 14.23 0.97 -7.46
C ASN A 45 12.81 1.19 -8.01
N VAL A 46 12.13 2.21 -7.47
CA VAL A 46 10.80 2.63 -7.90
C VAL A 46 10.70 4.14 -7.88
N GLU A 47 10.34 4.73 -9.02
CA GLU A 47 10.11 6.16 -9.17
C GLU A 47 8.68 6.38 -9.66
N THR A 48 7.92 7.24 -8.97
CA THR A 48 6.51 7.48 -9.31
C THR A 48 6.32 8.92 -9.77
N THR A 49 5.76 9.08 -10.97
CA THR A 49 5.22 10.35 -11.46
C THR A 49 3.70 10.36 -11.25
N SER A 50 3.02 11.46 -11.64
CA SER A 50 1.56 11.55 -11.59
C SER A 50 0.84 10.44 -12.38
N GLU A 51 1.52 9.83 -13.36
CA GLU A 51 0.89 9.01 -14.41
C GLU A 51 1.58 7.67 -14.69
N ILE A 52 2.85 7.56 -14.32
CA ILE A 52 3.74 6.45 -14.64
C ILE A 52 4.56 6.10 -13.40
N LEU A 53 4.63 4.81 -13.10
CA LEU A 53 5.53 4.22 -12.12
C LEU A 53 6.68 3.54 -12.89
N THR A 54 7.89 4.07 -12.75
CA THR A 54 9.11 3.46 -13.26
C THR A 54 9.64 2.48 -12.22
N VAL A 55 9.90 1.24 -12.62
CA VAL A 55 10.33 0.18 -11.72
C VAL A 55 11.54 -0.53 -12.31
N THR A 56 12.65 -0.47 -11.59
CA THR A 56 13.89 -1.16 -11.91
C THR A 56 13.99 -2.43 -11.06
N PHE A 57 14.19 -3.56 -11.71
CA PHE A 57 14.36 -4.87 -11.08
C PHE A 57 15.84 -5.20 -10.94
N ARG A 58 16.17 -6.04 -9.96
CA ARG A 58 17.53 -6.57 -9.74
C ARG A 58 18.04 -7.42 -10.91
N SER A 59 17.14 -7.98 -11.71
CA SER A 59 17.47 -8.81 -12.87
C SER A 59 16.53 -8.56 -14.04
N GLU A 60 17.07 -8.75 -15.25
CA GLU A 60 16.30 -8.70 -16.49
C GLU A 60 15.26 -9.81 -16.54
N GLU A 61 15.56 -10.99 -15.97
CA GLU A 61 14.66 -12.13 -15.91
C GLU A 61 13.42 -11.82 -15.09
N SER A 62 13.56 -11.13 -13.96
CA SER A 62 12.42 -10.75 -13.10
C SER A 62 11.53 -9.71 -13.78
N ALA A 63 12.12 -8.67 -14.38
CA ALA A 63 11.39 -7.69 -15.18
C ALA A 63 10.63 -8.35 -16.34
N SER A 64 11.31 -9.25 -17.05
CA SER A 64 10.74 -10.01 -18.18
C SER A 64 9.61 -10.93 -17.76
N LYS A 65 9.76 -11.64 -16.64
CA LYS A 65 8.71 -12.51 -16.10
C LYS A 65 7.44 -11.72 -15.80
N VAL A 66 7.58 -10.60 -15.07
CA VAL A 66 6.44 -9.74 -14.70
C VAL A 66 5.74 -9.18 -15.93
N LEU A 67 6.50 -8.60 -16.88
CA LEU A 67 5.93 -8.02 -18.10
C LEU A 67 5.19 -9.07 -18.93
N LYS A 68 5.82 -10.23 -19.16
CA LYS A 68 5.25 -11.31 -19.99
C LYS A 68 3.96 -11.84 -19.39
N THR A 69 3.99 -12.19 -18.11
CA THR A 69 2.81 -12.72 -17.43
C THR A 69 1.71 -11.67 -17.32
N PHE A 70 2.03 -10.39 -17.12
CA PHE A 70 1.04 -9.33 -17.15
C PHE A 70 0.37 -9.20 -18.53
N GLN A 71 1.16 -9.20 -19.60
CA GLN A 71 0.66 -9.12 -20.97
C GLN A 71 -0.22 -10.33 -21.30
N ASP A 72 0.22 -11.54 -20.97
CA ASP A 72 -0.54 -12.78 -21.17
C ASP A 72 -1.89 -12.75 -20.44
N LYS A 73 -1.88 -12.37 -19.15
CA LYS A 73 -3.12 -12.21 -18.36
C LYS A 73 -4.03 -11.13 -18.92
N LYS A 74 -3.47 -10.03 -19.42
CA LYS A 74 -4.24 -8.95 -20.04
C LYS A 74 -4.93 -9.42 -21.32
N ILE A 75 -4.24 -10.19 -22.14
CA ILE A 75 -4.77 -10.72 -23.40
C ILE A 75 -5.90 -11.72 -23.15
N ARG A 76 -5.81 -12.51 -22.08
CA ARG A 76 -6.83 -13.49 -21.66
C ARG A 76 -7.93 -12.90 -20.78
N ASP A 77 -7.92 -11.59 -20.55
CA ASP A 77 -8.85 -10.88 -19.65
C ASP A 77 -8.86 -11.39 -18.19
N GLU A 78 -7.76 -12.01 -17.75
CA GLU A 78 -7.55 -12.58 -16.40
C GLU A 78 -7.02 -11.57 -15.37
N LEU A 79 -6.74 -10.34 -15.78
CA LEU A 79 -6.36 -9.25 -14.87
C LEU A 79 -7.56 -8.75 -14.07
N SER A 80 -7.33 -8.42 -12.80
CA SER A 80 -8.31 -7.70 -11.97
C SER A 80 -8.77 -6.41 -12.68
N ALA A 81 -10.05 -6.05 -12.50
CA ALA A 81 -10.67 -4.91 -13.20
C ALA A 81 -9.89 -3.59 -13.03
N GLU A 82 -9.26 -3.39 -11.87
CA GLU A 82 -8.44 -2.21 -11.57
C GLU A 82 -7.19 -2.06 -12.46
N PHE A 83 -6.68 -3.15 -13.04
CA PHE A 83 -5.47 -3.16 -13.86
C PHE A 83 -5.76 -3.20 -15.37
N LYS A 84 -7.01 -3.42 -15.79
CA LYS A 84 -7.38 -3.52 -17.22
C LYS A 84 -7.01 -2.25 -18.00
N ALA A 85 -7.18 -1.08 -17.37
CA ALA A 85 -6.86 0.22 -17.95
C ALA A 85 -5.35 0.56 -17.94
N CYS A 86 -4.53 -0.17 -17.19
CA CYS A 86 -3.11 0.09 -17.05
C CYS A 86 -2.28 -0.57 -18.16
N ARG A 87 -1.04 -0.10 -18.35
CA ARG A 87 -0.07 -0.68 -19.28
C ARG A 87 1.25 -0.91 -18.57
N ILE A 88 1.89 -2.04 -18.85
CA ILE A 88 3.27 -2.32 -18.47
C ILE A 88 4.05 -2.50 -19.77
N PHE A 89 5.21 -1.87 -19.86
CA PHE A 89 6.12 -1.97 -21.00
C PHE A 89 7.55 -1.71 -20.55
N TYR A 90 8.53 -2.16 -21.33
CA TYR A 90 9.92 -1.83 -21.05
C TYR A 90 10.20 -0.33 -21.18
N ASP A 91 11.10 0.16 -20.33
CA ASP A 91 11.82 1.38 -20.66
C ASP A 91 12.82 1.08 -21.78
N LEU A 92 12.61 1.71 -22.93
CA LEU A 92 13.31 1.43 -24.19
C LEU A 92 14.09 2.66 -24.64
N PRO A 93 15.22 2.52 -25.35
CA PRO A 93 15.85 3.61 -26.08
C PRO A 93 14.89 4.36 -27.02
N GLU A 94 15.12 5.65 -27.23
CA GLU A 94 14.20 6.56 -27.95
C GLU A 94 13.75 6.03 -29.33
N HIS A 95 14.66 5.47 -30.11
CA HIS A 95 14.34 4.93 -31.43
C HIS A 95 13.35 3.75 -31.38
N LEU A 96 13.39 2.93 -30.33
CA LEU A 96 12.45 1.83 -30.11
C LEU A 96 11.13 2.33 -29.51
N GLN A 97 11.17 3.38 -28.68
CA GLN A 97 9.93 4.04 -28.24
C GLN A 97 9.15 4.60 -29.43
N LYS A 98 9.83 5.25 -30.40
CA LYS A 98 9.24 5.72 -31.66
C LYS A 98 8.60 4.57 -32.42
N LYS A 99 9.30 3.44 -32.55
CA LYS A 99 8.77 2.22 -33.18
C LYS A 99 7.51 1.71 -32.47
N ARG A 100 7.54 1.57 -31.14
CA ARG A 100 6.39 1.15 -30.32
C ARG A 100 5.18 2.06 -30.53
N ASN A 101 5.39 3.37 -30.50
CA ASN A 101 4.32 4.36 -30.65
C ASN A 101 3.69 4.31 -32.05
N ALA A 102 4.49 4.06 -33.10
CA ALA A 102 3.99 3.86 -34.45
C ALA A 102 3.08 2.62 -34.54
N LEU A 103 3.44 1.49 -33.91
CA LEU A 103 2.61 0.28 -33.88
C LEU A 103 1.28 0.51 -33.16
N PHE A 104 1.27 1.27 -32.05
CA PHE A 104 0.02 1.65 -31.39
C PHE A 104 -0.85 2.54 -32.27
N ALA A 105 -0.26 3.46 -33.02
CA ALA A 105 -0.99 4.30 -33.96
C ALA A 105 -1.60 3.49 -35.12
N GLU A 106 -0.91 2.45 -35.59
CA GLU A 106 -1.40 1.52 -36.61
C GLU A 106 -2.64 0.76 -36.12
N ILE A 107 -2.60 0.15 -34.93
CA ILE A 107 -3.76 -0.53 -34.33
C ILE A 107 -4.96 0.41 -34.18
N HIS A 108 -4.72 1.65 -33.73
CA HIS A 108 -5.78 2.65 -33.56
C HIS A 108 -6.42 3.07 -34.89
N LYS A 109 -5.63 3.20 -35.97
CA LYS A 109 -6.13 3.55 -37.31
C LYS A 109 -7.03 2.47 -37.89
N GLU A 110 -6.72 1.21 -37.67
CA GLU A 110 -7.49 0.09 -38.20
C GLU A 110 -8.85 -0.13 -37.51
N LYS A 111 -9.19 0.63 -36.45
CA LYS A 111 -10.34 0.37 -35.56
C LYS A 111 -10.36 -1.07 -35.02
N ALA A 112 -9.22 -1.77 -35.01
CA ALA A 112 -9.07 -3.17 -34.64
C ALA A 112 -9.03 -3.39 -33.11
N ASN A 113 -9.72 -2.51 -32.36
CA ASN A 113 -9.40 -2.14 -30.98
C ASN A 113 -9.40 -3.30 -29.97
N ASP A 114 -10.05 -4.42 -30.27
CA ASP A 114 -10.27 -5.45 -29.26
C ASP A 114 -9.46 -6.73 -29.46
N TYR A 115 -8.90 -6.98 -30.66
CA TYR A 115 -8.21 -8.24 -30.98
C TYR A 115 -6.74 -8.12 -31.38
N LYS A 116 -6.22 -6.92 -31.68
CA LYS A 116 -4.78 -6.68 -31.93
C LYS A 116 -4.11 -6.03 -30.71
N TYR A 117 -2.87 -6.40 -30.44
CA TYR A 117 -2.03 -5.79 -29.41
C TYR A 117 -0.58 -5.66 -29.86
N VAL A 118 0.17 -4.76 -29.22
CA VAL A 118 1.63 -4.67 -29.41
C VAL A 118 2.30 -5.61 -28.42
N ASP A 119 3.04 -6.59 -28.92
CA ASP A 119 3.93 -7.44 -28.13
C ASP A 119 5.14 -6.62 -27.69
N GLU A 120 5.30 -6.42 -26.38
CA GLU A 120 6.35 -5.55 -25.82
C GLU A 120 7.74 -6.22 -25.86
N PHE A 121 7.83 -7.53 -26.08
CA PHE A 121 9.10 -8.26 -26.24
C PHE A 121 9.65 -8.16 -27.65
N HIS A 122 8.77 -8.35 -28.63
CA HIS A 122 9.17 -8.39 -30.05
C HIS A 122 8.95 -7.06 -30.78
N LEU A 123 8.26 -6.10 -30.16
CA LEU A 123 7.82 -4.85 -30.77
C LEU A 123 7.15 -5.13 -32.13
N SER A 124 6.14 -5.97 -32.09
CA SER A 124 5.34 -6.38 -33.25
C SER A 124 3.85 -6.42 -32.89
N ILE A 125 2.99 -6.32 -33.89
CA ILE A 125 1.55 -6.45 -33.69
C ILE A 125 1.19 -7.93 -33.72
N LYS A 126 0.48 -8.40 -32.68
CA LYS A 126 -0.04 -9.76 -32.59
C LYS A 126 -1.57 -9.72 -32.41
N THR A 127 -2.22 -10.83 -32.74
CA THR A 127 -3.64 -11.05 -32.48
C THR A 127 -3.85 -11.84 -31.20
N LYS A 128 -4.91 -11.53 -30.46
CA LYS A 128 -5.28 -12.28 -29.26
C LYS A 128 -5.62 -13.73 -29.63
N PRO A 129 -5.22 -14.74 -28.82
CA PRO A 129 -5.59 -16.13 -29.02
C PRO A 129 -7.12 -16.28 -29.07
N GLY A 130 -7.62 -17.12 -29.99
CA GLY A 130 -9.06 -17.38 -30.15
C GLY A 130 -9.85 -16.32 -30.94
N MET A 131 -9.23 -15.20 -31.32
CA MET A 131 -9.84 -14.18 -32.16
C MET A 131 -9.26 -14.28 -33.58
N SER A 132 -9.87 -15.11 -34.42
CA SER A 132 -9.51 -15.19 -35.84
C SER A 132 -10.00 -13.95 -36.60
N ALA A 133 -9.29 -13.55 -37.66
CA ALA A 133 -9.58 -12.40 -38.53
C ALA A 133 -10.93 -12.49 -39.29
N SER A 134 -11.77 -13.47 -38.98
CA SER A 134 -13.07 -13.73 -39.60
C SER A 134 -14.19 -12.79 -39.16
N HIS A 135 -14.01 -11.98 -38.10
CA HIS A 135 -14.95 -10.88 -37.80
C HIS A 135 -14.65 -9.63 -38.64
N LYS A 136 -14.56 -9.80 -39.96
CA LYS A 136 -14.72 -8.68 -40.89
C LYS A 136 -16.22 -8.48 -41.09
N THR A 137 -16.64 -7.24 -40.83
CA THR A 137 -17.92 -6.62 -41.23
C THR A 137 -19.20 -7.27 -40.71
N SER A 138 -19.80 -6.68 -39.68
CA SER A 138 -21.25 -6.57 -39.62
C SER A 138 -21.62 -5.18 -39.10
N SER A 139 -21.65 -4.23 -40.03
CA SER A 139 -22.51 -3.06 -39.91
C SER A 139 -23.95 -3.53 -39.71
N ARG A 140 -24.52 -3.30 -38.52
CA ARG A 140 -25.98 -3.34 -38.36
C ARG A 140 -26.47 -2.11 -37.60
N LYS A 141 -26.76 -1.08 -38.40
CA LYS A 141 -27.84 -0.11 -38.16
C LYS A 141 -29.16 -0.85 -38.03
N SER A 142 -29.95 -0.48 -37.02
CA SER A 142 -31.42 -0.59 -36.88
C SER A 142 -31.70 -0.23 -35.41
N LEU A 143 -32.26 0.91 -34.98
CA LEU A 143 -33.34 1.77 -35.48
C LEU A 143 -34.65 0.99 -35.61
N TYR A 144 -35.47 1.01 -34.55
CA TYR A 144 -36.91 1.39 -34.43
C TYR A 144 -37.19 1.55 -32.90
N HIS A 145 -37.63 2.72 -32.41
CA HIS A 145 -39.01 3.14 -32.06
C HIS A 145 -39.69 2.23 -31.00
N THR A 146 -40.55 2.63 -30.06
CA THR A 146 -41.03 3.86 -29.39
C THR A 146 -42.09 3.37 -28.38
N GLU A 147 -42.19 4.06 -27.24
CA GLU A 147 -43.31 4.16 -26.26
C GLU A 147 -44.34 3.03 -26.08
N THR A 148 -44.65 2.72 -24.82
CA THR A 148 -46.00 2.95 -24.27
C THR A 148 -45.96 3.16 -22.74
N GLN A 149 -46.68 4.18 -22.29
CA GLN A 149 -46.94 4.57 -20.90
C GLN A 149 -48.30 4.01 -20.41
N VAL A 150 -48.37 3.63 -19.10
CA VAL A 150 -49.44 3.95 -18.08
C VAL A 150 -50.82 3.26 -18.27
N PRO A 151 -51.72 3.01 -17.26
CA PRO A 151 -51.91 3.58 -15.88
C PRO A 151 -52.01 2.55 -14.71
N GLN A 152 -51.72 2.87 -13.43
CA GLN A 152 -52.40 3.71 -12.40
C GLN A 152 -53.50 2.98 -11.58
N GLY A 153 -53.39 3.04 -10.24
CA GLY A 153 -54.39 2.65 -9.23
C GLY A 153 -53.72 2.40 -7.86
N GLU A 154 -53.49 3.43 -7.03
CA GLU A 154 -54.35 3.95 -5.94
C GLU A 154 -54.40 3.12 -4.64
N ARG A 155 -53.85 3.74 -3.56
CA ARG A 155 -54.29 3.75 -2.13
C ARG A 155 -54.26 2.39 -1.38
N ASP A 156 -54.03 2.27 -0.07
CA ASP A 156 -54.16 3.18 1.05
C ASP A 156 -53.37 2.64 2.28
N LYS A 157 -53.33 3.48 3.33
CA LYS A 157 -52.67 3.38 4.64
C LYS A 157 -52.79 2.05 5.41
N SER A 158 -51.78 1.72 6.22
CA SER A 158 -51.98 1.43 7.66
C SER A 158 -50.66 1.25 8.42
N ILE A 159 -50.43 2.16 9.37
CA ILE A 159 -49.44 2.10 10.43
C ILE A 159 -49.86 1.04 11.45
N ARG A 160 -48.99 0.09 11.81
CA ARG A 160 -49.03 -0.58 13.13
C ARG A 160 -47.61 -0.82 13.65
N SER A 161 -47.32 -0.07 14.70
CA SER A 161 -46.18 -0.14 15.59
C SER A 161 -46.11 -1.48 16.32
N VAL A 162 -44.96 -2.14 16.27
CA VAL A 162 -44.63 -3.28 17.12
C VAL A 162 -43.63 -2.82 18.19
N LYS A 163 -44.05 -3.00 19.45
CA LYS A 163 -43.28 -2.79 20.68
C LYS A 163 -41.91 -3.46 20.60
N ILE A 164 -40.84 -2.66 20.67
CA ILE A 164 -39.49 -3.15 20.98
C ILE A 164 -39.40 -3.35 22.50
N LYS A 165 -39.09 -4.58 22.88
CA LYS A 165 -38.86 -5.04 24.25
C LYS A 165 -37.51 -4.49 24.72
N ALA A 166 -37.50 -3.84 25.88
CA ALA A 166 -36.31 -3.25 26.48
C ALA A 166 -35.29 -4.32 26.89
N GLU A 167 -34.03 -4.12 26.50
CA GLU A 167 -32.84 -4.80 27.02
C GLU A 167 -32.03 -3.87 27.94
N PRO A 168 -31.18 -4.42 28.83
CA PRO A 168 -30.71 -3.75 30.02
C PRO A 168 -29.62 -2.70 29.72
N ARG A 169 -29.69 -1.59 30.45
CA ARG A 169 -28.71 -0.50 30.43
C ARG A 169 -27.35 -1.00 30.91
N ILE A 170 -26.43 -1.22 29.97
CA ILE A 170 -24.99 -1.19 30.25
C ILE A 170 -24.59 0.28 30.33
N SER A 171 -24.00 0.65 31.47
CA SER A 171 -23.50 1.97 31.80
C SER A 171 -22.53 2.48 30.73
N THR A 172 -22.98 3.38 29.87
CA THR A 172 -22.16 4.21 28.99
C THR A 172 -21.36 5.20 29.84
N ARG A 173 -20.16 4.79 30.26
CA ARG A 173 -19.12 5.74 30.65
C ARG A 173 -18.81 6.57 29.39
N ALA A 174 -18.88 7.88 29.53
CA ALA A 174 -18.80 8.85 28.45
C ALA A 174 -17.66 8.53 27.47
N VAL A 175 -18.01 8.41 26.19
CA VAL A 175 -17.06 8.55 25.09
C VAL A 175 -16.36 9.89 25.30
N PRO A 176 -15.01 9.94 25.38
CA PRO A 176 -14.31 11.20 25.37
C PRO A 176 -14.75 11.95 24.11
N GLN A 177 -15.44 13.08 24.32
CA GLN A 177 -15.66 14.06 23.29
C GLN A 177 -14.30 14.33 22.64
N GLU A 178 -14.24 14.37 21.31
CA GLU A 178 -13.08 14.89 20.58
C GLU A 178 -12.92 16.37 20.96
N ASP A 179 -12.40 16.62 22.16
CA ASP A 179 -11.88 17.90 22.53
C ASP A 179 -10.76 18.18 21.55
N SER A 180 -10.91 19.28 20.83
CA SER A 180 -9.92 19.84 19.92
C SER A 180 -8.69 20.31 20.72
N GLN A 181 -7.98 19.37 21.35
CA GLN A 181 -6.59 19.57 21.69
C GLN A 181 -5.85 19.62 20.36
N THR A 182 -5.42 20.83 19.99
CA THR A 182 -4.41 21.04 18.98
C THR A 182 -3.15 20.32 19.45
N TYR A 183 -2.98 19.07 19.04
CA TYR A 183 -1.78 18.30 19.31
C TYR A 183 -0.64 18.85 18.44
N ASP A 184 0.02 19.92 18.91
CA ASP A 184 1.30 20.41 18.37
C ASP A 184 2.46 19.44 18.66
N LYS A 185 2.17 18.28 19.28
CA LYS A 185 3.14 17.24 19.57
C LYS A 185 3.52 16.53 18.27
N ARG A 186 4.74 16.76 17.80
CA ARG A 186 5.34 15.97 16.72
C ARG A 186 5.52 14.54 17.25
N PRO A 187 4.88 13.52 16.63
CA PRO A 187 4.97 12.16 17.13
C PRO A 187 6.40 11.65 16.94
N SER A 188 7.04 11.26 18.04
CA SER A 188 8.35 10.64 18.04
C SER A 188 8.29 9.21 18.58
N PHE A 189 9.24 8.40 18.17
CA PHE A 189 9.37 7.00 18.55
C PHE A 189 10.86 6.63 18.63
N ALA A 190 11.17 5.57 19.36
CA ALA A 190 12.52 5.05 19.48
C ALA A 190 12.79 4.00 18.39
N ILE A 191 14.02 3.97 17.92
CA ILE A 191 14.59 2.88 17.13
C ILE A 191 15.72 2.29 17.96
N TYR A 192 15.53 1.07 18.44
CA TYR A 192 16.56 0.31 19.15
C TYR A 192 17.15 -0.73 18.22
N TYR A 193 18.40 -1.11 18.48
CA TYR A 193 19.01 -2.28 17.85
C TYR A 193 19.34 -3.31 18.93
N GLU A 194 19.25 -4.60 18.60
CA GLU A 194 19.58 -5.67 19.53
C GLU A 194 21.04 -5.58 19.99
N GLU A 195 21.33 -6.08 21.20
CA GLU A 195 22.66 -6.06 21.81
C GLU A 195 23.74 -6.67 20.90
N GLN A 196 23.39 -7.72 20.15
CA GLN A 196 24.28 -8.37 19.18
C GLN A 196 24.69 -7.44 18.02
N LEU A 197 23.88 -6.42 17.74
CA LEU A 197 24.11 -5.41 16.70
C LEU A 197 24.74 -4.14 17.25
N HIS A 198 24.87 -4.01 18.58
CA HIS A 198 25.45 -2.85 19.22
C HIS A 198 26.87 -2.57 18.69
N VAL A 199 27.72 -3.61 18.63
CA VAL A 199 29.10 -3.47 18.12
C VAL A 199 29.12 -2.94 16.68
N LYS A 200 28.11 -3.29 15.89
CA LYS A 200 28.00 -2.86 14.48
C LYS A 200 27.52 -1.41 14.36
N TYR A 201 26.51 -1.01 15.13
CA TYR A 201 25.84 0.28 14.91
C TYR A 201 26.29 1.41 15.83
N ASP A 202 26.90 1.11 16.98
CA ASP A 202 27.25 2.14 17.96
C ASP A 202 28.28 3.14 17.41
N HIS A 203 29.23 2.71 16.59
CA HIS A 203 30.20 3.62 15.98
C HIS A 203 29.66 4.37 14.75
N MET A 204 28.43 4.09 14.30
CA MET A 204 27.84 4.77 13.15
C MET A 204 27.24 6.12 13.52
N SER A 205 27.38 7.08 12.61
CA SER A 205 26.55 8.29 12.65
C SER A 205 25.10 7.94 12.34
N PHE A 206 24.17 8.79 12.81
CA PHE A 206 22.74 8.63 12.53
C PHE A 206 22.44 8.52 11.02
N ALA A 207 23.15 9.30 10.18
CA ALA A 207 22.96 9.28 8.73
C ALA A 207 23.43 7.95 8.10
N GLN A 208 24.55 7.39 8.57
CA GLN A 208 25.03 6.08 8.11
C GLN A 208 24.07 4.97 8.54
N PHE A 209 23.69 4.96 9.83
CA PHE A 209 22.76 3.99 10.38
C PHE A 209 21.43 3.99 9.62
N THR A 210 20.80 5.15 9.47
CA THR A 210 19.49 5.24 8.81
C THR A 210 19.56 4.86 7.34
N LYS A 211 20.63 5.23 6.62
CA LYS A 211 20.84 4.83 5.23
C LYS A 211 21.05 3.33 5.10
N GLU A 212 21.76 2.70 6.02
CA GLU A 212 22.00 1.26 6.00
C GLU A 212 20.74 0.46 6.34
N VAL A 213 20.03 0.85 7.40
CA VAL A 213 18.89 0.09 7.94
C VAL A 213 17.59 0.38 7.19
N PHE A 214 17.38 1.64 6.77
CA PHE A 214 16.13 2.08 6.17
C PHE A 214 16.26 2.49 4.69
N GLY A 215 17.48 2.44 4.13
CA GLY A 215 17.73 2.73 2.73
C GLY A 215 17.17 4.09 2.31
N PHE A 216 16.26 4.05 1.33
CA PHE A 216 15.57 5.23 0.80
C PHE A 216 14.80 6.02 1.86
N TYR A 217 14.25 5.34 2.88
CA TYR A 217 13.46 6.00 3.91
C TYR A 217 14.30 6.85 4.86
N ALA A 218 15.63 6.72 4.88
CA ALA A 218 16.52 7.48 5.75
C ALA A 218 16.28 8.99 5.67
N THR A 219 16.03 9.52 4.47
CA THR A 219 15.78 10.95 4.22
C THR A 219 14.49 11.49 4.86
N ASN A 220 13.61 10.60 5.32
CA ASN A 220 12.33 10.93 5.94
C ASN A 220 12.38 10.92 7.47
N ILE A 221 13.46 10.40 8.05
CA ILE A 221 13.64 10.24 9.48
C ILE A 221 14.54 11.38 9.95
N GLU A 222 14.13 12.08 10.99
CA GLU A 222 14.93 13.11 11.64
C GLU A 222 15.24 12.68 13.07
N LEU A 223 16.48 12.93 13.49
CA LEU A 223 16.96 12.63 14.82
C LEU A 223 16.39 13.64 15.82
N GLU A 224 15.75 13.14 16.88
CA GLU A 224 15.41 13.95 18.05
C GLU A 224 16.53 13.85 19.09
N GLN A 225 16.94 12.62 19.42
CA GLN A 225 17.93 12.37 20.47
C GLN A 225 18.65 11.04 20.19
N ARG A 226 19.95 10.99 20.49
CA ARG A 226 20.71 9.72 20.51
C ARG A 226 20.52 9.04 21.87
N LEU A 227 20.21 7.75 21.85
CA LEU A 227 20.07 6.90 23.03
C LEU A 227 21.32 6.02 23.18
N SER A 228 21.48 5.35 24.32
CA SER A 228 22.58 4.41 24.57
C SER A 228 22.64 3.26 23.57
N ASP A 229 21.47 2.81 23.15
CA ASP A 229 21.22 1.58 22.39
C ASP A 229 20.35 1.86 21.15
N GLY A 230 20.30 3.11 20.71
CA GLY A 230 19.39 3.51 19.65
C GLY A 230 19.28 5.01 19.39
N PHE A 231 18.15 5.38 18.81
CA PHE A 231 17.83 6.75 18.42
C PHE A 231 16.36 7.04 18.70
N LYS A 232 16.07 8.17 19.36
CA LYS A 232 14.73 8.75 19.37
C LYS A 232 14.60 9.62 18.12
N VAL A 233 13.55 9.39 17.35
CA VAL A 233 13.35 9.98 16.03
C VAL A 233 11.92 10.42 15.82
N PHE A 234 11.70 11.24 14.82
CA PHE A 234 10.38 11.54 14.29
C PHE A 234 10.40 11.51 12.76
N LEU A 235 9.22 11.37 12.16
CA LEU A 235 9.08 11.53 10.72
C LEU A 235 8.98 13.01 10.33
N LYS A 236 9.52 13.38 9.17
CA LYS A 236 9.34 14.72 8.61
C LYS A 236 7.84 14.98 8.35
N PRO A 237 7.28 16.16 8.68
CA PRO A 237 5.86 16.45 8.45
C PRO A 237 5.45 16.33 6.97
N LYS A 238 6.39 16.59 6.06
CA LYS A 238 6.20 16.45 4.61
C LYS A 238 6.51 15.05 4.08
N SER A 239 6.94 14.14 4.95
CA SER A 239 7.22 12.77 4.55
C SER A 239 5.93 12.03 4.22
N ARG A 240 5.97 11.23 3.17
CA ARG A 240 4.92 10.23 2.86
C ARG A 240 5.19 8.87 3.51
N THR A 241 6.27 8.76 4.28
CA THR A 241 6.63 7.57 5.03
C THR A 241 5.81 7.52 6.31
N THR A 242 5.42 6.31 6.70
CA THR A 242 4.69 6.02 7.94
C THR A 242 5.52 5.00 8.74
N VAL A 243 5.26 4.86 10.03
CA VAL A 243 5.92 3.88 10.89
C VAL A 243 5.62 2.46 10.41
N GLU A 244 4.42 2.18 9.89
CA GLU A 244 4.11 0.89 9.28
C GLU A 244 4.96 0.62 8.05
N LYS A 245 5.25 1.63 7.22
CA LYS A 245 6.14 1.47 6.06
C LYS A 245 7.57 1.16 6.51
N LEU A 246 8.04 1.78 7.59
CA LEU A 246 9.35 1.47 8.18
C LEU A 246 9.38 0.04 8.74
N LEU A 247 8.35 -0.37 9.48
CA LEU A 247 8.23 -1.73 10.00
C LEU A 247 8.20 -2.77 8.87
N ALA A 248 7.38 -2.54 7.85
CA ALA A 248 7.29 -3.42 6.68
C ALA A 248 8.62 -3.51 5.93
N HIS A 249 9.39 -2.42 5.86
CA HIS A 249 10.75 -2.43 5.30
C HIS A 249 11.70 -3.33 6.08
N LEU A 250 11.57 -3.37 7.41
CA LEU A 250 12.31 -4.27 8.29
C LEU A 250 11.74 -5.71 8.31
N GLY A 251 10.72 -6.02 7.50
CA GLY A 251 10.03 -7.31 7.54
C GLY A 251 9.24 -7.55 8.84
N LYS A 252 8.92 -6.48 9.58
CA LYS A 252 8.24 -6.53 10.88
C LYS A 252 6.78 -6.10 10.75
N SER A 253 5.94 -6.68 11.61
CA SER A 253 4.53 -6.30 11.75
C SER A 253 4.17 -5.89 13.19
N SER A 254 5.14 -5.98 14.11
CA SER A 254 4.99 -5.65 15.52
C SER A 254 5.97 -4.55 15.94
N PHE A 255 5.65 -3.88 17.03
CA PHE A 255 6.41 -2.80 17.66
C PHE A 255 6.26 -2.91 19.18
N ILE A 256 7.13 -2.24 19.92
CA ILE A 256 7.15 -2.34 21.38
C ILE A 256 6.53 -1.09 21.99
N TYR A 257 5.59 -1.26 22.90
CA TYR A 257 5.27 -0.24 23.90
C TYR A 257 6.16 -0.44 25.11
N TYR A 258 6.82 0.62 25.55
CA TYR A 258 7.51 0.61 26.82
C TYR A 258 7.21 1.90 27.57
N TYR A 259 7.18 1.78 28.89
CA TYR A 259 7.01 2.92 29.78
C TYR A 259 8.33 3.16 30.52
N THR A 260 8.63 4.43 30.76
CA THR A 260 9.85 4.80 31.48
C THR A 260 9.80 4.31 32.93
N ASP A 261 10.95 4.12 33.56
CA ASP A 261 11.04 3.78 34.99
C ASP A 261 10.34 4.81 35.89
N TYR A 262 10.13 6.02 35.37
CA TYR A 262 9.40 7.11 36.01
C TYR A 262 7.87 7.00 35.92
N ALA A 263 7.34 5.93 35.32
CA ALA A 263 5.91 5.68 35.16
C ALA A 263 5.43 4.42 35.93
N PRO A 264 5.65 4.34 37.26
CA PRO A 264 5.36 3.14 38.05
C PRO A 264 3.88 2.74 38.03
N LYS A 265 2.97 3.68 37.73
CA LYS A 265 1.53 3.43 37.63
C LYS A 265 1.17 2.35 36.61
N TYR A 266 1.94 2.20 35.52
CA TYR A 266 1.67 1.21 34.48
C TYR A 266 2.25 -0.17 34.82
N ARG A 267 3.22 -0.26 35.74
CA ARG A 267 3.94 -1.50 36.05
C ARG A 267 3.03 -2.63 36.55
N HIS A 268 1.94 -2.25 37.21
CA HIS A 268 0.98 -3.19 37.77
C HIS A 268 -0.21 -3.47 36.84
N MET A 269 -0.35 -2.75 35.73
CA MET A 269 -1.49 -2.91 34.83
C MET A 269 -1.38 -4.20 34.01
N GLY A 270 -2.53 -4.83 33.78
CA GLY A 270 -2.67 -5.87 32.76
C GLY A 270 -2.61 -5.27 31.36
N PHE A 271 -2.40 -6.10 30.33
CA PHE A 271 -2.35 -5.63 28.94
C PHE A 271 -3.65 -4.88 28.54
N ASP A 272 -4.82 -5.47 28.80
CA ASP A 272 -6.11 -4.88 28.41
C ASP A 272 -6.37 -3.56 29.14
N GLU A 273 -6.04 -3.50 30.43
CA GLU A 273 -6.15 -2.29 31.25
C GLU A 273 -5.23 -1.18 30.74
N PHE A 274 -3.96 -1.51 30.47
CA PHE A 274 -2.98 -0.58 29.92
C PHE A 274 -3.41 -0.05 28.55
N MET A 275 -3.87 -0.91 27.64
CA MET A 275 -4.32 -0.49 26.32
C MET A 275 -5.59 0.36 26.38
N ALA A 276 -6.54 0.02 27.25
CA ALA A 276 -7.75 0.80 27.45
C ALA A 276 -7.44 2.19 28.04
N GLU A 277 -6.51 2.28 29.00
CA GLU A 277 -6.05 3.55 29.59
C GLU A 277 -5.41 4.46 28.54
N LEU A 278 -4.51 3.92 27.70
CA LEU A 278 -3.78 4.72 26.72
C LEU A 278 -4.60 5.08 25.48
N PHE A 279 -5.42 4.15 24.99
CA PHE A 279 -5.99 4.24 23.65
C PHE A 279 -7.51 4.20 23.62
N GLY A 280 -8.16 3.94 24.77
CA GLY A 280 -9.62 3.87 24.89
C GLY A 280 -10.22 2.96 23.81
N VAL A 281 -10.99 3.56 22.91
CA VAL A 281 -11.69 2.85 21.83
C VAL A 281 -10.77 2.17 20.83
N TYR A 282 -9.51 2.59 20.70
CA TYR A 282 -8.53 1.98 19.79
C TYR A 282 -7.80 0.79 20.39
N ALA A 283 -7.94 0.54 21.70
CA ALA A 283 -7.33 -0.63 22.37
C ALA A 283 -7.71 -1.95 21.68
N LYS A 284 -8.95 -2.04 21.17
CA LYS A 284 -9.47 -3.22 20.46
C LYS A 284 -8.71 -3.55 19.17
N ASP A 285 -8.03 -2.58 18.57
CA ASP A 285 -7.31 -2.72 17.30
C ASP A 285 -5.89 -3.26 17.52
N ILE A 286 -5.41 -3.31 18.76
CA ILE A 286 -4.07 -3.73 19.15
C ILE A 286 -4.16 -5.16 19.72
N LYS A 287 -3.17 -5.99 19.44
CA LYS A 287 -3.00 -7.30 20.08
C LYS A 287 -1.62 -7.40 20.71
N MET A 288 -1.54 -8.07 21.85
CA MET A 288 -0.27 -8.43 22.48
C MET A 288 0.33 -9.63 21.76
N ASP A 289 1.60 -9.51 21.39
CA ASP A 289 2.39 -10.64 20.91
C ASP A 289 3.26 -11.20 22.06
N VAL A 290 3.91 -10.32 22.84
CA VAL A 290 4.78 -10.71 23.98
C VAL A 290 4.67 -9.67 25.11
N ARG A 291 4.80 -10.10 26.37
CA ARG A 291 4.91 -9.22 27.54
C ARG A 291 6.36 -9.14 28.03
N PHE A 292 6.80 -7.95 28.41
CA PHE A 292 8.08 -7.68 29.08
C PHE A 292 7.86 -7.05 30.46
N ASP A 293 8.92 -6.94 31.26
CA ASP A 293 8.85 -6.33 32.60
C ASP A 293 8.49 -4.83 32.55
N ASN A 294 8.89 -4.15 31.47
CA ASN A 294 8.71 -2.72 31.26
C ASN A 294 7.86 -2.39 30.02
N GLY A 295 7.08 -3.36 29.50
CA GLY A 295 6.32 -3.12 28.28
C GLY A 295 5.67 -4.33 27.64
N PHE A 296 5.27 -4.14 26.37
CA PHE A 296 4.58 -5.12 25.56
C PHE A 296 5.08 -5.06 24.11
N ASN A 297 5.42 -6.20 23.51
CA ASN A 297 5.48 -6.32 22.06
C ASN A 297 4.06 -6.49 21.54
N VAL A 298 3.66 -5.65 20.59
CA VAL A 298 2.31 -5.59 20.08
C VAL A 298 2.28 -5.45 18.58
N SER A 299 1.14 -5.77 17.99
CA SER A 299 0.87 -5.49 16.59
C SER A 299 -0.56 -5.02 16.40
N LEU A 300 -0.81 -4.38 15.27
CA LEU A 300 -2.16 -4.07 14.84
C LEU A 300 -2.85 -5.34 14.34
N LYS A 301 -4.10 -5.54 14.76
CA LYS A 301 -4.93 -6.62 14.21
C LYS A 301 -5.16 -6.37 12.71
N PRO A 302 -5.36 -7.42 11.89
CA PRO A 302 -5.69 -7.24 10.47
C PRO A 302 -6.97 -6.43 10.22
N THR A 303 -7.87 -6.39 11.20
CA THR A 303 -9.13 -5.62 11.18
C THR A 303 -9.00 -4.22 11.79
N ALA A 304 -7.78 -3.82 12.17
CA ALA A 304 -7.55 -2.52 12.78
C ALA A 304 -8.00 -1.39 11.85
N THR A 305 -8.65 -0.40 12.44
CA THR A 305 -9.09 0.83 11.79
C THR A 305 -8.21 2.02 12.14
N THR A 306 -7.35 1.87 13.14
CA THR A 306 -6.34 2.86 13.56
C THR A 306 -4.98 2.61 12.87
N SER A 307 -4.12 3.63 12.87
CA SER A 307 -2.72 3.55 12.43
C SER A 307 -1.76 3.77 13.61
N ILE A 308 -0.50 3.37 13.47
CA ILE A 308 0.55 3.58 14.47
C ILE A 308 0.79 5.09 14.69
N GLU A 309 0.73 5.91 13.64
CA GLU A 309 0.82 7.38 13.80
C GLU A 309 -0.29 7.91 14.70
N LYS A 310 -1.52 7.43 14.49
CA LYS A 310 -2.65 7.85 15.31
C LYS A 310 -2.44 7.42 16.77
N LEU A 311 -1.90 6.23 17.00
CA LEU A 311 -1.56 5.76 18.34
C LEU A 311 -0.44 6.60 18.97
N LEU A 312 0.60 6.97 18.22
CA LEU A 312 1.68 7.86 18.69
C LEU A 312 1.16 9.21 19.18
N MET A 313 0.15 9.77 18.51
CA MET A 313 -0.47 11.04 18.89
C MET A 313 -1.22 10.95 20.22
N CYS A 314 -1.72 9.76 20.59
CA CYS A 314 -2.43 9.53 21.84
C CYS A 314 -1.49 9.25 23.03
N LEU A 315 -0.19 9.07 22.78
CA LEU A 315 0.72 8.66 23.84
C LEU A 315 0.96 9.77 24.88
N PRO A 316 0.83 9.45 26.18
CA PRO A 316 1.27 10.34 27.24
C PRO A 316 2.79 10.50 27.20
N LYS A 317 3.33 11.50 27.90
CA LYS A 317 4.77 11.84 27.84
C LYS A 317 5.69 10.75 28.40
N ASP A 318 5.15 9.84 29.20
CA ASP A 318 5.86 8.83 29.97
C ASP A 318 5.82 7.42 29.33
N VAL A 319 5.17 7.30 28.16
CA VAL A 319 5.08 6.09 27.35
C VAL A 319 5.62 6.38 25.95
N ASP A 320 6.52 5.53 25.47
CA ASP A 320 7.08 5.62 24.13
C ASP A 320 6.77 4.33 23.33
N ILE A 321 6.82 4.44 22.00
CA ILE A 321 6.85 3.30 21.09
C ILE A 321 8.28 3.10 20.62
N ALA A 322 8.71 1.85 20.56
CA ALA A 322 9.97 1.42 20.00
C ALA A 322 9.79 0.50 18.79
N VAL A 323 10.64 0.72 17.79
CA VAL A 323 10.92 -0.22 16.71
C VAL A 323 12.26 -0.87 16.99
N VAL A 324 12.29 -2.20 17.10
CA VAL A 324 13.53 -2.95 17.33
C VAL A 324 14.07 -3.48 16.01
N VAL A 325 15.31 -3.13 15.69
CA VAL A 325 16.09 -3.68 14.58
C VAL A 325 16.76 -4.96 15.07
N SER A 326 16.40 -6.08 14.44
CA SER A 326 16.97 -7.41 14.64
C SER A 326 17.32 -7.98 13.27
N LEU A 327 18.34 -8.83 13.18
CA LEU A 327 18.70 -9.51 11.93
C LEU A 327 17.81 -10.73 11.65
#